data_AF-A0A317Z1M7-F1
#
_entry.id   AF-A0A317Z1M7-F1
#
_cell.length_a   1.000
_cell.length_b   1.000
_cell.length_c   1.000
_cell.angle_alpha   90.00
_cell.angle_beta   90.00
_cell.angle_gamma   90.00
#
_symmetry.space_group_name_H-M   'P 1'
#
loop_
_entity.id
_entity.type
_entity.pdbx_description
1 polymer ?
#
loop_
_entity_poly.entity_id
_entity_poly.type
_entity_poly.pdbx_seq_one_letter_code
_entity_poly.pdbx_strand_id
1 'polypeptide(L)' 'MTVFTPTILLCAGGTGGHLFPAESLAHALRARRIRVALA' A
#
# COMPACT_ATOMS: atom_id res chain seq x y z
N MET A 1 10.69 -16.80 18.14
CA MET A 1 10.10 -17.22 16.85
C MET A 1 9.65 -15.98 16.10
N THR A 2 10.15 -15.71 14.91
CA THR A 2 9.67 -14.58 14.09
C THR A 2 8.52 -15.06 13.22
N VAL A 3 7.42 -14.32 13.22
CA VAL A 3 6.27 -14.60 12.35
C VAL A 3 6.44 -13.78 11.08
N PHE A 4 6.42 -14.42 9.92
CA PHE A 4 6.46 -13.72 8.64
C PHE A 4 5.20 -12.85 8.49
N THR A 5 5.38 -11.55 8.24
CA THR A 5 4.28 -10.64 7.94
C THR A 5 4.35 -10.25 6.46
N PRO A 6 3.41 -10.73 5.62
CA PRO A 6 3.42 -10.41 4.20
C PRO A 6 3.27 -8.90 3.98
N THR A 7 3.94 -8.39 2.95
CA THR A 7 3.88 -6.99 2.55
C THR A 7 3.29 -6.91 1.14
N ILE A 8 2.31 -6.04 0.95
CA ILE A 8 1.72 -5.74 -0.36
C ILE A 8 2.50 -4.57 -0.98
N LEU A 9 2.92 -4.73 -2.24
CA LEU A 9 3.46 -3.63 -3.05
C LEU A 9 2.34 -3.09 -3.93
N LEU A 10 2.00 -1.81 -3.76
CA LEU A 10 1.13 -1.07 -4.66
C LEU A 10 2.01 -0.28 -5.62
N CYS A 11 1.85 -0.54 -6.93
CA CYS A 11 2.55 0.19 -7.98
C CYS A 11 1.59 1.20 -8.61
N ALA A 12 1.99 2.45 -8.72
CA ALA A 12 1.20 3.50 -9.36
C ALA A 12 2.01 4.24 -10.43
N GLY A 13 1.33 4.68 -11.50
CA GLY A 13 1.94 5.61 -12.45
C GLY A 13 2.22 6.97 -11.79
N GLY A 14 3.25 7.70 -12.23
CA GLY A 14 3.71 8.93 -11.58
C GLY A 14 2.80 10.16 -11.71
N THR A 15 1.58 10.04 -12.25
CA THR A 15 0.63 11.15 -12.37
C THR A 15 -0.41 11.12 -11.26
N GLY A 16 -0.99 12.28 -10.92
CA GLY A 16 -1.98 12.40 -9.85
C GLY A 16 -3.19 11.45 -10.01
N GLY A 17 -3.62 11.17 -11.23
CA GLY A 17 -4.73 10.25 -11.51
C GLY A 17 -4.51 8.80 -11.05
N HIS A 18 -3.25 8.39 -10.87
CA HIS A 18 -2.89 7.05 -10.39
C HIS A 18 -2.39 7.09 -8.93
N LEU A 19 -1.64 8.13 -8.55
CA LEU A 19 -1.10 8.27 -7.21
C LEU A 19 -2.19 8.44 -6.15
N PHE A 20 -3.17 9.31 -6.38
CA PHE A 20 -4.27 9.52 -5.42
C PHE A 20 -5.06 8.26 -5.10
N PRO A 21 -5.54 7.47 -6.08
CA PRO A 21 -6.23 6.22 -5.76
C PRO A 21 -5.31 5.19 -5.09
N ALA A 22 -4.02 5.12 -5.47
CA ALA A 22 -3.07 4.21 -4.84
C ALA A 22 -2.76 4.59 -3.39
N GLU A 23 -2.61 5.88 -3.08
CA GLU A 23 -2.48 6.38 -1.71
C GLU A 23 -3.73 6.14 -0.87
N SER A 24 -4.92 6.37 -1.44
CA SER A 24 -6.20 6.08 -0.78
C SER A 24 -6.32 4.60 -0.41
N LEU A 25 -5.98 3.70 -1.34
CA LEU A 25 -5.95 2.26 -1.08
C LEU A 25 -4.90 1.88 -0.03
N ALA A 26 -3.68 2.44 -0.11
CA ALA A 26 -2.64 2.21 0.88
C ALA A 26 -3.10 2.64 2.29
N HIS A 27 -3.79 3.77 2.40
CA HIS A 27 -4.34 4.27 3.65
C HIS A 27 -5.39 3.31 4.22
N ALA A 28 -6.34 2.85 3.40
CA ALA A 28 -7.38 1.90 3.82
C ALA A 28 -6.80 0.55 4.28
N LEU A 29 -5.78 0.03 3.60
CA LEU A 29 -5.11 -1.22 3.98
C LEU A 29 -4.30 -1.08 5.28
N ARG A 30 -3.58 0.03 5.44
CA ARG A 30 -2.84 0.33 6.68
C ARG A 30 -3.76 0.45 7.90
N ALA A 31 -4.95 1.05 7.73
CA ALA A 31 -5.98 1.09 8.78
C ALA A 31 -6.41 -0.31 9.25
N ARG A 32 -6.31 -1.32 8.36
CA ARG A 32 -6.58 -2.74 8.65
C ARG A 32 -5.33 -3.50 9.14
N ARG A 33 -4.26 -2.79 9.54
CA ARG A 33 -2.98 -3.35 10.00
C ARG A 33 -2.24 -4.21 8.95
N ILE A 34 -2.54 -4.02 7.67
CA ILE A 34 -1.82 -4.69 6.58
C ILE A 34 -0.56 -3.87 6.25
N ARG A 35 0.59 -4.55 6.08
CA ARG A 35 1.83 -3.91 5.63
C ARG A 35 1.75 -3.59 4.14
N VAL A 36 1.95 -2.32 3.80
CA VAL A 36 1.89 -1.83 2.43
C VAL A 36 3.08 -0.91 2.12
N ALA A 37 3.77 -1.22 1.03
CA ALA A 37 4.69 -0.33 0.34
C ALA A 37 4.00 0.25 -0.90
N LEU A 38 4.18 1.55 -1.13
CA LEU A 38 3.70 2.25 -2.31
C LEU A 38 4.92 2.66 -3.14
N ALA A 39 4.94 2.33 -4.42
CA ALA A 39 6.01 2.61 -5.37
C ALA A 39 5.48 3.17 -6.70
#